data_AF-A0A8S8Z3M5-F1
#
_entry.id   AF-A0A8S8Z3M5-F1
#
_cell.length_a   1.000
_cell.length_b   1.000
_cell.length_c   1.000
_cell.angle_alpha   90.00
_cell.angle_beta   90.00
_cell.angle_gamma   90.00
#
_symmetry.space_group_name_H-M   'P 1'
#
loop_
_entity.id
_entity.type
_entity.pdbx_description
1 polymer ?
#
loop_
_entity_poly.entity_id
_entity_poly.type
_entity_poly.pdbx_seq_one_letter_code
_entity_poly.pdbx_strand_id
1 'polypeptide(L)'
;MLPVLALGARPGHVVLDMCASPGSKTTQIAEHLGDSGPVLANEIVNSRVNMLVTNVQRHSSRSMAVIHHDGRHLPRVPESGFDRILVDAPCTGSGTTRKNPDVWGRWLPSGGRSLHDLQVALLSKASRC
;
A
#
# COMPACT_ATOMS: atom_id res chain seq x y z
N MET A 1 12.94 2.11 1.32
CA MET A 1 12.24 3.30 0.77
C MET A 1 11.76 4.17 1.93
N LEU A 2 11.78 5.49 1.77
CA LEU A 2 11.42 6.44 2.84
C LEU A 2 10.08 6.14 3.54
N PRO A 3 8.98 5.76 2.85
CA PRO A 3 7.71 5.48 3.52
C PRO A 3 7.78 4.30 4.49
N VAL A 4 8.52 3.23 4.15
CA VAL A 4 8.66 2.05 5.01
C VAL A 4 9.52 2.35 6.23
N LEU A 5 10.57 3.17 6.05
CA LEU A 5 11.39 3.64 7.18
C LEU A 5 10.58 4.52 8.13
N ALA A 6 9.75 5.43 7.58
CA ALA A 6 8.87 6.29 8.37
C ALA A 6 7.76 5.51 9.08
N LEU A 7 7.27 4.41 8.49
CA LEU A 7 6.29 3.52 9.10
C LEU A 7 6.82 2.88 10.40
N GLY A 8 8.13 2.60 10.46
CA GLY A 8 8.78 2.06 11.65
C GLY A 8 8.21 0.70 12.08
N ALA A 9 7.94 -0.18 11.10
CA ALA A 9 7.50 -1.55 11.37
C ALA A 9 8.57 -2.32 12.18
N ARG A 10 8.13 -3.15 13.12
CA ARG A 10 8.99 -3.93 14.01
C ARG A 10 8.46 -5.37 14.07
N PRO A 11 9.33 -6.35 14.35
CA PRO A 11 8.90 -7.73 14.59
C PRO A 11 7.76 -7.78 15.63
N GLY A 12 6.72 -8.54 15.32
CA GLY A 12 5.50 -8.70 16.11
C GLY A 12 4.35 -7.80 15.68
N HIS A 13 4.58 -6.74 14.90
CA HIS A 13 3.52 -5.87 14.41
C HIS A 13 2.65 -6.56 13.34
N VAL A 14 1.34 -6.28 13.39
CA VAL A 14 0.39 -6.54 12.32
C VAL A 14 0.30 -5.29 11.43
N VAL A 15 0.70 -5.40 10.17
CA VAL A 15 0.83 -4.25 9.26
C VAL A 15 -0.14 -4.34 8.10
N LEU A 16 -0.75 -3.23 7.71
CA LEU A 16 -1.53 -3.11 6.47
C LEU A 16 -0.80 -2.24 5.46
N ASP A 17 -0.62 -2.73 4.23
CA ASP A 17 -0.29 -1.93 3.06
C ASP A 17 -1.56 -1.77 2.21
N MET A 18 -2.20 -0.61 2.30
CA MET A 18 -3.55 -0.40 1.74
C MET A 18 -3.57 -0.31 0.20
N CYS A 19 -2.44 0.03 -0.42
CA CYS A 19 -2.28 0.24 -1.87
C CYS A 19 -0.97 -0.41 -2.35
N ALA A 20 -0.91 -1.73 -2.25
CA ALA A 20 0.32 -2.48 -2.23
C ALA A 20 1.00 -2.68 -3.59
N SER A 21 0.26 -2.76 -4.71
CA SER A 21 0.89 -3.10 -6.00
C SER A 21 1.86 -2.00 -6.45
N PRO A 22 3.05 -2.33 -7.01
CA PRO A 22 3.51 -3.67 -7.42
C PRO A 22 4.12 -4.55 -6.31
N GLY A 23 4.16 -4.10 -5.05
CA GLY A 23 4.58 -4.92 -3.90
C GLY A 23 5.93 -4.55 -3.29
N SER A 24 6.65 -3.56 -3.84
CA SER A 24 8.01 -3.22 -3.38
C SER A 24 8.08 -2.68 -1.95
N LYS A 25 7.02 -1.98 -1.49
CA LYS A 25 6.93 -1.51 -0.11
C LYS A 25 6.49 -2.64 0.81
N THR A 26 5.53 -3.45 0.37
CA THR A 26 5.06 -4.65 1.07
C THR A 26 6.21 -5.61 1.38
N THR A 27 7.05 -5.94 0.39
CA THR A 27 8.20 -6.83 0.60
C THR A 27 9.18 -6.22 1.59
N GLN A 28 9.44 -4.92 1.50
CA GLN A 28 10.33 -4.25 2.44
C GLN A 28 9.74 -4.20 3.87
N ILE A 29 8.42 -4.05 4.01
CA ILE A 29 7.76 -4.19 5.32
C ILE A 29 7.98 -5.60 5.86
N ALA A 30 7.77 -6.62 5.04
CA ALA A 30 8.00 -8.02 5.42
C ALA A 30 9.45 -8.28 5.87
N GLU A 31 10.45 -7.67 5.22
CA GLU A 31 11.85 -7.73 5.65
C GLU A 31 12.05 -7.18 7.08
N HIS A 32 11.34 -6.11 7.46
CA HIS A 32 11.44 -5.52 8.81
C HIS A 32 10.69 -6.33 9.87
N LEU A 33 9.62 -7.03 9.49
CA LEU A 33 8.87 -7.94 10.36
C LEU A 33 9.62 -9.27 10.54
N GLY A 34 10.40 -9.68 9.54
CA GLY A 34 11.00 -11.01 9.47
C GLY A 34 9.89 -12.08 9.43
N ASP A 35 10.06 -13.14 10.21
CA ASP A 35 9.04 -14.20 10.38
C ASP A 35 8.09 -13.92 11.56
N SER A 36 8.08 -12.70 12.09
CA SER A 36 7.33 -12.31 13.28
C SER A 36 6.38 -11.16 12.97
N GLY A 37 5.11 -11.49 12.73
CA GLY A 37 4.04 -10.53 12.46
C GLY A 37 3.67 -10.46 10.97
N PRO A 38 2.37 -10.39 10.63
CA PRO A 38 1.92 -10.40 9.25
C PRO A 38 1.87 -8.99 8.64
N VAL A 39 2.04 -8.91 7.32
CA VAL A 39 1.66 -7.77 6.48
C VAL A 39 0.55 -8.17 5.51
N LEU A 40 -0.54 -7.41 5.55
CA LEU A 40 -1.67 -7.54 4.65
C LEU A 40 -1.50 -6.57 3.49
N ALA A 41 -1.39 -7.09 2.27
CA ALA A 41 -1.14 -6.34 1.05
C ALA A 41 -2.44 -6.21 0.25
N ASN A 42 -3.02 -5.01 0.21
CA ASN A 42 -4.28 -4.76 -0.47
C ASN A 42 -4.07 -4.13 -1.86
N GLU A 43 -4.78 -4.63 -2.86
CA GLU A 43 -4.84 -4.02 -4.18
C GLU A 43 -6.30 -4.02 -4.68
N ILE A 44 -6.76 -2.89 -5.23
CA ILE A 44 -8.13 -2.75 -5.74
C ILE A 44 -8.24 -3.11 -7.22
N VAL A 45 -7.15 -2.99 -7.98
CA VAL A 45 -7.17 -3.21 -9.42
C VAL A 45 -6.84 -4.68 -9.70
N ASN A 46 -7.85 -5.45 -10.09
CA ASN A 46 -7.72 -6.88 -10.38
C ASN A 46 -6.54 -7.23 -11.31
N SER A 47 -6.30 -6.44 -12.37
CA SER A 47 -5.17 -6.68 -13.29
C SER A 47 -3.79 -6.53 -12.64
N ARG A 48 -3.70 -5.80 -11.53
CA ARG A 48 -2.47 -5.56 -10.76
C ARG A 48 -2.28 -6.54 -9.59
N VAL A 49 -3.32 -7.29 -9.21
CA VAL A 49 -3.26 -8.30 -8.14
C VAL A 49 -2.30 -9.41 -8.51
N ASN A 50 -2.38 -9.95 -9.74
CA ASN A 50 -1.50 -11.04 -10.18
C ASN A 50 -0.01 -10.62 -10.13
N MET A 51 0.29 -9.37 -10.48
CA MET A 51 1.64 -8.82 -10.36
C MET A 51 2.09 -8.74 -8.90
N LEU A 52 1.21 -8.26 -8.00
CA LEU A 52 1.48 -8.20 -6.57
C LEU A 52 1.74 -9.60 -5.99
N VAL A 53 0.86 -10.57 -6.27
CA VAL A 53 1.02 -11.97 -5.84
C VAL A 53 2.35 -12.54 -6.33
N THR A 54 2.68 -12.32 -7.60
CA THR A 54 3.92 -12.83 -8.19
C THR A 54 5.15 -12.22 -7.51
N ASN A 55 5.15 -10.92 -7.22
CA ASN A 55 6.29 -10.25 -6.58
C ASN A 55 6.42 -10.63 -5.10
N VAL A 56 5.30 -10.79 -4.40
CA VAL A 56 5.25 -11.27 -3.01
C VAL A 56 5.77 -12.71 -2.92
N GLN A 57 5.32 -13.60 -3.81
CA GLN A 57 5.78 -14.99 -3.85
C GLN A 57 7.28 -15.12 -4.12
N ARG A 58 7.83 -14.32 -5.05
CA ARG A 58 9.28 -14.31 -5.32
C ARG A 58 10.12 -13.91 -4.12
N HIS A 59 9.58 -13.08 -3.23
CA HIS A 59 10.28 -12.66 -2.01
C HIS A 59 10.34 -13.77 -0.94
N SER A 60 9.54 -14.84 -1.08
CA SER A 60 9.57 -16.03 -0.21
C SER A 60 9.36 -15.77 1.28
N SER A 61 8.77 -14.64 1.68
CA SER A 61 8.39 -14.39 3.09
C SER A 61 7.05 -15.04 3.41
N ARG A 62 6.97 -15.68 4.58
CA ARG A 62 5.74 -16.29 5.10
C ARG A 62 4.79 -15.29 5.76
N SER A 63 5.29 -14.07 5.96
CA SER A 63 4.61 -13.02 6.72
C SER A 63 3.66 -12.19 5.86
N MET A 64 3.44 -12.54 4.59
CA MET A 64 2.63 -11.72 3.67
C MET A 64 1.34 -12.42 3.25
N ALA A 65 0.23 -11.68 3.28
CA ALA A 65 -1.05 -12.10 2.72
C ALA A 65 -1.56 -11.04 1.73
N VAL A 66 -2.04 -11.46 0.57
CA VAL A 66 -2.61 -10.55 -0.45
C VAL A 66 -4.13 -10.58 -0.36
N ILE A 67 -4.75 -9.40 -0.38
CA ILE A 67 -6.21 -9.23 -0.45
C ILE A 67 -6.61 -8.30 -1.59
N HIS A 68 -7.83 -8.47 -2.07
CA HIS A 68 -8.40 -7.68 -3.16
C HIS A 68 -9.68 -6.99 -2.70
N HIS A 69 -9.54 -5.79 -2.16
CA HIS A 69 -10.66 -4.97 -1.70
C HIS A 69 -10.47 -3.50 -2.06
N ASP A 70 -11.59 -2.79 -2.14
CA ASP A 70 -11.58 -1.33 -2.10
C ASP A 70 -11.11 -0.87 -0.73
N GLY A 71 -9.95 -0.19 -0.68
CA GLY A 71 -9.33 0.30 0.54
C GLY A 71 -10.25 1.19 1.39
N ARG A 72 -11.22 1.88 0.77
CA ARG A 72 -12.22 2.71 1.46
C ARG A 72 -13.23 1.89 2.25
N HIS A 73 -13.43 0.64 1.86
CA HIS A 73 -14.45 -0.26 2.36
C HIS A 73 -13.86 -1.54 2.94
N LEU A 74 -12.58 -1.52 3.37
CA LEU A 74 -11.99 -2.66 4.06
C LEU A 74 -12.87 -3.07 5.25
N PRO A 75 -13.12 -4.38 5.45
CA PRO A 75 -13.89 -4.84 6.59
C PRO A 75 -13.25 -4.38 7.90
N ARG A 76 -14.03 -4.29 8.97
CA ARG A 76 -13.46 -4.10 10.31
C ARG A 76 -12.58 -5.30 10.62
N VAL A 77 -11.32 -5.03 10.91
CA VAL A 77 -10.36 -6.01 11.46
C VAL A 77 -10.77 -6.33 12.91
N PRO A 78 -10.31 -7.47 13.50
CA PRO A 78 -10.59 -7.85 14.88
C PRO A 78 -10.20 -6.75 15.89
N GLU A 79 -10.68 -6.85 17.14
CA GLU A 79 -10.54 -5.81 18.18
C GLU A 79 -9.14 -5.19 18.34
N SER A 80 -8.07 -5.90 18.00
CA SER A 80 -6.69 -5.41 18.05
C SER A 80 -6.28 -4.47 16.91
N GLY A 81 -7.01 -4.42 15.80
CA GLY A 81 -6.69 -3.60 14.62
C GLY A 81 -5.32 -3.92 13.99
N PHE A 82 -4.76 -2.94 13.27
CA PHE A 82 -3.37 -2.97 12.78
C PHE A 82 -2.46 -2.09 13.63
N ASP A 83 -1.27 -2.58 13.99
CA ASP A 83 -0.26 -1.78 14.69
C ASP A 83 0.26 -0.64 13.82
N ARG A 84 0.38 -0.90 12.50
CA ARG A 84 0.87 0.07 11.52
C ARG A 84 0.09 -0.05 10.22
N ILE A 85 -0.20 1.08 9.59
CA ILE A 85 -0.85 1.13 8.29
C ILE A 85 -0.06 2.06 7.37
N LEU A 86 0.31 1.54 6.22
CA LEU A 86 0.87 2.31 5.12
C LEU A 86 -0.24 2.65 4.12
N VAL A 87 -0.44 3.95 3.90
CA VAL A 87 -1.31 4.47 2.84
C VAL A 87 -0.45 5.17 1.81
N ASP A 88 0.10 4.39 0.87
CA ASP A 88 0.75 4.94 -0.33
C ASP A 88 -0.33 5.27 -1.38
N ALA A 89 -1.02 6.38 -1.15
CA ALA A 89 -2.25 6.68 -1.87
C ALA A 89 -2.02 6.88 -3.38
N PRO A 90 -2.98 6.47 -4.24
CA PRO A 90 -2.92 6.77 -5.66
C PRO A 90 -2.84 8.28 -5.87
N CYS A 91 -1.86 8.72 -6.66
CA CYS A 91 -1.60 10.13 -6.94
C CYS A 91 -1.40 10.34 -8.44
N THR A 92 -1.23 11.60 -8.84
CA THR A 92 -0.96 11.96 -10.25
C THR A 92 0.39 11.47 -10.76
N GLY A 93 1.26 10.99 -9.87
CA GLY A 93 2.60 10.52 -10.24
C GLY A 93 3.54 11.64 -10.71
N SER A 94 3.21 12.92 -10.47
CA SER A 94 4.01 14.07 -10.93
C SER A 94 5.47 14.05 -10.45
N GLY A 95 5.74 13.44 -9.29
CA GLY A 95 7.11 13.24 -8.79
C GLY A 95 7.91 12.15 -9.52
N THR A 96 7.30 11.45 -10.49
CA THR A 96 7.92 10.32 -11.20
C THR A 96 8.48 10.69 -12.57
N THR A 97 8.53 11.96 -12.95
CA THR A 97 8.98 12.44 -14.28
C THR A 97 10.34 11.88 -14.72
N ARG A 98 11.26 11.61 -13.78
CA ARG A 98 12.54 10.95 -14.09
C ARG A 98 12.36 9.53 -14.68
N LYS A 99 11.37 8.78 -14.18
CA LYS A 99 11.04 7.41 -14.64
C LYS A 99 9.99 7.40 -15.75
N ASN A 100 9.04 8.35 -15.70
CA ASN A 100 7.94 8.49 -16.63
C ASN A 100 7.90 9.93 -17.18
N PRO A 101 8.72 10.28 -18.19
CA PRO A 101 8.86 11.66 -18.67
C PRO A 101 7.57 12.25 -19.24
N ASP A 102 6.67 11.42 -19.73
CA ASP A 102 5.39 11.80 -20.33
C ASP A 102 4.37 12.35 -19.32
N VAL A 103 4.55 12.06 -18.03
CA VAL A 103 3.66 12.54 -16.96
C VAL A 103 3.59 14.06 -16.92
N TRP A 104 4.69 14.76 -17.16
CA TRP A 104 4.71 16.22 -17.14
C TRP A 104 3.87 16.82 -18.26
N GLY A 105 3.93 16.24 -19.46
CA GLY A 105 3.15 16.70 -20.62
C GLY A 105 1.64 16.49 -20.46
N ARG A 106 1.21 15.56 -19.61
CA ARG A 106 -0.20 15.27 -19.31
C ARG A 106 -0.66 15.85 -17.98
N TRP A 107 0.21 16.54 -17.24
CA TRP A 107 -0.10 17.01 -15.90
C TRP A 107 -1.11 18.15 -15.95
N LEU A 108 -2.17 18.02 -15.15
CA LEU A 108 -3.19 19.05 -14.99
C LEU A 108 -3.55 19.20 -13.51
N PRO A 109 -3.80 20.43 -13.00
CA PRO A 109 -4.28 20.64 -11.64
C PRO A 109 -5.58 19.89 -11.33
N SER A 110 -6.43 19.69 -12.35
CA SER A 110 -7.68 18.91 -12.23
C SER A 110 -7.42 17.45 -11.85
N GLY A 111 -6.34 16.83 -12.33
CA GLY A 111 -5.99 15.45 -12.00
C GLY A 111 -5.65 15.27 -10.52
N GLY A 112 -5.04 16.27 -9.89
CA GLY A 112 -4.82 16.27 -8.44
C GLY A 112 -6.14 16.38 -7.67
N ARG A 113 -7.01 17.31 -8.09
CA ARG A 113 -8.33 17.52 -7.48
C ARG A 113 -9.22 16.28 -7.58
N SER A 114 -9.23 15.58 -8.71
CA SER A 114 -10.02 14.36 -8.88
C SER A 114 -9.61 13.20 -7.98
N LEU A 115 -8.36 13.21 -7.47
CA LEU A 115 -7.86 12.16 -6.58
C LEU A 115 -7.99 12.52 -5.10
N HIS A 116 -8.27 13.79 -4.77
CA HIS A 116 -8.30 14.28 -3.40
C HIS A 116 -9.29 13.50 -2.53
N ASP A 117 -10.53 13.38 -2.98
CA ASP A 117 -11.59 12.71 -2.21
C ASP A 117 -11.25 11.23 -1.97
N LEU A 118 -10.64 10.57 -2.96
CA LEU A 118 -10.17 9.19 -2.83
C LEU A 118 -9.06 9.08 -1.78
N GLN A 119 -8.06 9.95 -1.82
CA GLN A 119 -6.93 9.96 -0.88
C GLN A 119 -7.40 10.21 0.55
N VAL A 120 -8.32 11.17 0.74
CA VAL A 120 -8.91 11.47 2.06
C VAL A 120 -9.75 10.30 2.56
N ALA A 121 -10.54 9.66 1.69
CA ALA A 121 -11.35 8.49 2.06
C ALA A 121 -10.47 7.30 2.50
N LEU A 122 -9.37 7.04 1.78
CA LEU A 122 -8.41 6.00 2.15
C LEU A 122 -7.75 6.28 3.51
N LEU A 123 -7.27 7.51 3.71
CA LEU A 123 -6.66 7.91 4.99
C LEU A 123 -7.67 7.84 6.15
N SER A 124 -8.89 8.32 5.92
CA SER A 124 -9.97 8.28 6.92
C SER A 124 -10.32 6.84 7.29
N LYS A 125 -10.34 5.93 6.30
CA LYS A 125 -10.57 4.51 6.56
C LYS A 125 -9.41 3.89 7.33
N ALA A 126 -8.16 4.17 6.94
CA ALA A 126 -6.97 3.69 7.64
C ALA A 126 -6.98 4.08 9.12
N SER A 127 -7.37 5.31 9.46
CA SER A 127 -7.44 5.76 10.86
C SER A 127 -8.44 5.01 11.76
N ARG A 128 -9.31 4.17 11.16
CA ARG A 128 -10.37 3.41 11.84
C ARG A 128 -10.16 1.89 11.73
N CYS A 129 -9.05 1.47 11.14
CA CYS A 129 -8.67 0.07 10.96
C CYS A 129 -7.67 -0.35 12.04
#